data_AF-A0A372QUT3-F1
#
_entry.id   AF-A0A372QUT3-F1
#
_cell.length_a   1.000
_cell.length_b   1.000
_cell.length_c   1.000
_cell.angle_alpha   90.00
_cell.angle_beta   90.00
_cell.angle_gamma   90.00
#
_symmetry.space_group_name_H-M   'P 1'
#
loop_
_entity.id
_entity.type
_entity.pdbx_description
1 polymer ?
#
loop_
_entity_poly.entity_id
_entity_poly.type
_entity_poly.pdbx_seq_one_letter_code
_entity_poly.pdbx_strand_id
1 'polypeptide(L)'
;MKKMLNTLKSVFNRKKNKGVGINDPIGTDNEISDNSLENLIRKKKIKYYMYSDFNNIRESKENGENIVRADLKDEFFILKSFNNDDTTIHNVVRELKLHRKFVHENILQFHGITMIETGMIKEFHAALCSASY
;
A
#
# COMPACT_ATOMS: atom_id res chain seq x y z
N MET A 1 -2.36 14.23 -10.09
CA MET A 1 -2.82 12.91 -10.59
C MET A 1 -1.96 12.32 -11.71
N LYS A 2 -1.61 13.05 -12.80
CA LYS A 2 -0.81 12.50 -13.92
C LYS A 2 0.57 11.94 -13.50
N LYS A 3 1.28 12.63 -12.58
CA LYS A 3 2.57 12.19 -12.01
C LYS A 3 2.46 10.83 -11.30
N MET A 4 1.46 10.68 -10.40
CA MET A 4 1.14 9.43 -9.70
C MET A 4 0.85 8.27 -10.67
N LEU A 5 0.02 8.51 -11.69
CA LEU A 5 -0.34 7.48 -12.65
C LEU A 5 0.85 7.01 -13.48
N ASN A 6 1.79 7.90 -13.81
CA ASN A 6 2.99 7.57 -14.56
C ASN A 6 3.99 6.76 -13.71
N THR A 7 4.15 7.10 -12.43
CA THR A 7 4.94 6.31 -11.46
C THR A 7 4.34 4.92 -11.27
N LEU A 8 3.02 4.81 -11.07
CA LEU A 8 2.37 3.50 -10.94
C LEU A 8 2.52 2.68 -12.24
N LYS A 9 2.32 3.29 -13.41
CA LYS A 9 2.50 2.62 -14.71
C LYS A 9 3.93 2.08 -14.90
N SER A 10 4.97 2.84 -14.60
CA SER A 10 6.36 2.37 -14.72
C SER A 10 6.71 1.27 -13.71
N VAL A 11 6.09 1.30 -12.52
CA VAL A 11 6.27 0.31 -11.45
C VAL A 11 5.64 -1.04 -11.80
N PHE A 12 4.40 -1.04 -12.29
CA PHE A 12 3.65 -2.28 -12.50
C PHE A 12 3.78 -2.86 -13.92
N ASN A 13 4.29 -2.10 -14.90
CA ASN A 13 4.50 -2.59 -16.27
C ASN A 13 5.57 -3.70 -16.40
N ARG A 14 6.33 -4.03 -15.35
CA ARG A 14 7.34 -5.12 -15.39
C ARG A 14 6.75 -6.55 -15.32
N LYS A 15 5.47 -6.74 -14.96
CA LYS A 15 4.85 -8.07 -14.75
C LYS A 15 4.00 -8.61 -15.91
N LYS A 16 4.06 -8.03 -17.12
CA LYS A 16 3.22 -8.47 -18.25
C LYS A 16 3.72 -9.70 -19.03
N ASN A 17 4.84 -10.31 -18.64
CA ASN A 17 5.40 -11.48 -19.32
C ASN A 17 5.39 -12.74 -18.43
N LYS A 18 4.20 -13.22 -18.06
CA LYS A 18 3.95 -14.66 -17.86
C LYS A 18 2.50 -14.93 -18.26
N GLY A 19 2.33 -15.49 -19.46
CA GLY A 19 1.04 -15.98 -19.91
C GLY A 19 0.67 -17.25 -19.15
N VAL A 20 -0.56 -17.27 -18.64
CA VAL A 20 -1.34 -18.49 -18.44
C VAL A 20 -2.76 -18.12 -18.87
N GLY A 21 -3.19 -18.68 -19.99
CA GLY A 21 -4.54 -18.50 -20.51
C GLY A 21 -5.54 -19.32 -19.71
N ILE A 22 -6.70 -18.73 -19.43
CA ILE A 22 -7.88 -19.48 -18.99
C ILE A 22 -9.04 -18.91 -19.82
N ASN A 23 -9.55 -19.74 -20.72
CA ASN A 23 -10.80 -19.52 -21.43
C ASN A 23 -11.89 -20.18 -20.58
N ASP A 24 -12.72 -19.40 -19.90
CA ASP A 24 -14.01 -19.87 -19.37
C ASP A 24 -15.07 -18.74 -19.50
N PRO A 25 -16.36 -19.08 -19.68
CA PRO A 25 -17.35 -18.17 -20.25
C PRO A 25 -17.86 -17.12 -19.26
N ILE A 26 -18.17 -15.96 -19.83
CA ILE A 26 -18.73 -14.76 -19.20
C ILE A 26 -20.05 -15.05 -18.47
N GLY A 27 -20.11 -14.66 -17.19
CA GLY A 27 -21.32 -14.56 -16.39
C GLY A 27 -21.09 -13.87 -15.04
N THR A 28 -21.68 -12.68 -14.90
CA THR A 28 -22.09 -11.97 -13.66
C THR A 28 -21.02 -11.45 -12.68
N ASP A 29 -21.17 -10.14 -12.42
CA ASP A 29 -20.55 -9.28 -11.41
C ASP A 29 -19.04 -9.06 -11.48
N ASN A 30 -18.65 -7.82 -11.75
CA ASN A 30 -17.28 -7.33 -11.89
C ASN A 30 -16.48 -7.35 -10.56
N GLU A 31 -16.48 -8.45 -9.81
CA GLU A 31 -15.44 -8.79 -8.84
C GLU A 31 -14.19 -9.31 -9.58
N ILE A 32 -13.60 -8.46 -10.43
CA ILE A 32 -12.19 -8.63 -10.81
C ILE A 32 -11.42 -8.58 -9.49
N SER A 33 -10.97 -9.75 -9.05
CA SER A 33 -10.40 -10.00 -7.73
C SER A 33 -9.49 -8.85 -7.34
N ASP A 34 -9.88 -8.11 -6.29
CA ASP A 34 -9.07 -7.06 -5.69
C ASP A 34 -7.89 -7.70 -4.93
N ASN A 35 -7.12 -8.55 -5.60
CA ASN A 35 -5.96 -9.25 -5.04
C ASN A 35 -4.65 -8.52 -5.35
N SER A 36 -4.68 -7.50 -6.22
CA SER A 36 -3.52 -6.64 -6.50
C SER A 36 -3.65 -5.28 -5.82
N LEU A 37 -2.57 -4.87 -5.15
CA LEU A 37 -2.43 -3.55 -4.53
C LEU A 37 -2.59 -2.42 -5.56
N GLU A 38 -2.11 -2.61 -6.79
CA GLU A 38 -2.25 -1.64 -7.88
C GLU A 38 -3.72 -1.34 -8.17
N ASN A 39 -4.54 -2.39 -8.25
CA ASN A 39 -5.97 -2.25 -8.54
C ASN A 39 -6.67 -1.48 -7.43
N LEU A 40 -6.28 -1.70 -6.17
CA LEU A 40 -6.83 -0.96 -5.03
C LEU A 40 -6.47 0.53 -5.08
N ILE A 41 -5.25 0.88 -5.51
CA ILE A 41 -4.84 2.29 -5.69
C ILE A 41 -5.58 2.91 -6.88
N ARG A 42 -5.59 2.22 -8.04
CA ARG A 42 -6.22 2.71 -9.28
C ARG A 42 -7.73 2.92 -9.13
N LYS A 43 -8.42 1.98 -8.47
CA LYS A 43 -9.85 2.09 -8.13
C LYS A 43 -10.09 3.10 -6.99
N LYS A 44 -9.06 3.80 -6.49
CA LYS A 44 -9.11 4.72 -5.34
C LYS A 44 -9.73 4.10 -4.10
N LYS A 45 -9.63 2.76 -3.97
CA LYS A 45 -10.07 2.05 -2.77
C LYS A 45 -9.15 2.41 -1.63
N ILE A 46 -7.84 2.52 -1.87
CA ILE A 46 -6.81 2.95 -0.89
C ILE A 46 -6.27 4.34 -1.28
N LYS A 47 -6.00 5.19 -0.29
CA LYS A 47 -5.30 6.47 -0.51
C LYS A 47 -3.81 6.21 -0.77
N TYR A 48 -3.28 6.86 -1.80
CA TYR A 48 -1.86 6.87 -2.09
C TYR A 48 -1.29 8.26 -1.79
N TYR A 49 -0.20 8.30 -1.03
CA TYR A 49 0.55 9.51 -0.71
C TYR A 49 1.90 9.47 -1.42
N MET A 50 2.42 10.63 -1.85
CA MET A 50 3.82 10.69 -2.26
C MET A 50 4.69 10.61 -1.01
N TYR A 51 5.81 9.91 -1.08
CA TYR A 51 6.75 9.88 0.05
C TYR A 51 7.23 11.30 0.44
N SER A 52 7.35 12.19 -0.54
CA SER A 52 7.67 13.61 -0.34
C SER A 52 6.56 14.43 0.36
N ASP A 53 5.36 13.88 0.53
CA ASP A 53 4.30 14.55 1.29
C ASP A 53 4.54 14.45 2.81
N PHE A 54 5.41 13.52 3.23
CA PHE A 54 5.78 13.31 4.62
C PHE A 54 7.01 14.14 5.00
N ASN A 55 6.99 14.69 6.21
CA ASN A 55 8.04 15.49 6.82
C ASN A 55 8.48 14.88 8.16
N ASN A 56 9.51 15.46 8.79
CA ASN A 56 10.00 15.04 10.11
C ASN A 56 10.23 13.52 10.23
N ILE A 57 10.75 12.92 9.16
CA ILE A 57 10.95 11.47 9.07
C ILE A 57 12.01 11.04 10.10
N ARG A 58 11.65 10.09 10.96
CA ARG A 58 12.49 9.53 12.01
C ARG A 58 12.44 8.02 11.92
N GLU A 59 13.59 7.39 11.74
CA GLU A 59 13.71 5.95 11.79
C GLU A 59 14.01 5.49 13.21
N SER A 60 13.32 4.44 13.64
CA SER A 60 13.54 3.74 14.89
C SER A 60 13.56 2.24 14.62
N LYS A 61 14.27 1.50 15.48
CA LYS A 61 14.23 0.04 15.46
C LYS A 61 13.49 -0.44 16.69
N GLU A 62 12.41 -1.17 16.49
CA GLU A 62 11.66 -1.80 17.58
C GLU A 62 11.55 -3.30 17.26
N ASN A 63 12.00 -4.15 18.18
CA ASN A 63 11.97 -5.62 18.03
C ASN A 63 12.62 -6.14 16.72
N GLY A 64 13.60 -5.42 16.18
CA GLY A 64 14.27 -5.76 14.92
C GLY A 64 13.52 -5.33 13.65
N GLU A 65 12.34 -4.73 13.78
CA GLU A 65 11.63 -4.09 12.68
C GLU A 65 12.05 -2.62 12.55
N ASN A 66 12.26 -2.16 11.32
CA ASN A 66 12.44 -0.74 11.03
C ASN A 66 11.07 -0.05 11.05
N ILE A 67 10.88 0.83 12.03
CA ILE A 67 9.70 1.66 12.19
C ILE A 67 10.07 3.09 11.80
N VAL A 68 9.46 3.59 10.73
CA VAL A 68 9.64 4.97 10.28
C VAL A 68 8.46 5.79 10.77
N ARG A 69 8.68 6.74 11.67
CA ARG A 69 7.68 7.76 12.03
C ARG A 69 7.83 8.95 11.09
N ALA A 70 6.73 9.48 10.59
CA ALA A 70 6.75 10.67 9.75
C ALA A 70 5.47 11.49 9.93
N ASP A 71 5.57 12.80 9.81
CA ASP A 71 4.43 13.70 9.91
C ASP A 71 3.85 13.94 8.52
N LEU A 72 2.53 13.87 8.39
CA LEU A 72 1.79 14.26 7.20
C LEU A 72 0.81 15.36 7.61
N LYS A 73 1.14 16.60 7.22
CA LYS A 73 0.48 17.81 7.74
C LYS A 73 0.63 17.92 9.27
N ASP A 74 -0.49 17.94 10.00
CA ASP A 74 -0.53 18.15 11.45
C ASP A 74 -0.67 16.84 12.24
N GLU A 75 -0.65 15.69 11.55
CA GLU A 75 -0.77 14.35 12.14
C GLU A 75 0.51 13.54 11.92
N PHE A 76 0.87 12.72 12.90
CA PHE A 76 1.99 11.79 12.76
C PHE A 76 1.52 10.42 12.32
N PHE A 77 2.35 9.75 11.52
CA PHE A 77 2.10 8.43 10.97
C PHE A 77 3.28 7.51 11.25
N ILE A 78 2.98 6.23 11.38
CA ILE A 78 3.94 5.14 11.34
C ILE A 78 3.90 4.55 9.93
N LEU A 79 5.04 4.56 9.27
CA LEU A 79 5.29 3.99 7.96
C LEU A 79 5.93 2.61 8.14
N LYS A 80 5.13 1.55 8.09
CA LYS A 80 5.63 0.17 8.11
C LYS A 80 5.98 -0.28 6.70
N SER A 81 7.24 -0.63 6.47
CA SER A 81 7.70 -1.03 5.16
C SER A 81 7.42 -2.51 4.84
N PHE A 82 7.28 -2.82 3.55
CA PHE A 82 7.08 -4.19 3.08
C PHE A 82 7.59 -4.38 1.65
N ASN A 83 7.98 -5.62 1.35
CA ASN A 83 8.51 -6.00 0.04
C ASN A 83 7.40 -6.11 -1.02
N ASN A 84 7.76 -5.81 -2.26
CA ASN A 84 6.88 -5.91 -3.43
C ASN A 84 6.87 -7.33 -4.06
N ASP A 85 6.91 -8.37 -3.24
CA ASP A 85 6.72 -9.76 -3.69
C ASP A 85 5.24 -10.18 -3.58
N ASP A 86 4.84 -11.19 -4.37
CA ASP A 86 3.43 -11.58 -4.48
C ASP A 86 2.83 -12.07 -3.15
N THR A 87 3.62 -12.78 -2.33
CA THR A 87 3.18 -13.31 -1.03
C THR A 87 2.92 -12.17 -0.05
N THR A 88 3.87 -11.24 0.07
CA THR A 88 3.74 -10.07 0.94
C THR A 88 2.58 -9.18 0.52
N ILE A 89 2.43 -8.90 -0.78
CA ILE A 89 1.31 -8.10 -1.29
C ILE A 89 -0.04 -8.75 -0.97
N HIS A 90 -0.16 -10.06 -1.14
CA HIS A 90 -1.39 -10.79 -0.82
C HIS A 90 -1.76 -10.66 0.66
N ASN A 91 -0.76 -10.78 1.55
CA ASN A 91 -0.95 -10.63 2.99
C ASN A 91 -1.37 -9.19 3.36
N VAL A 92 -0.70 -8.18 2.80
CA VAL A 92 -1.06 -6.77 2.99
C VAL A 92 -2.49 -6.52 2.51
N VAL A 93 -2.86 -6.97 1.32
CA VAL A 93 -4.22 -6.81 0.78
C VAL A 93 -5.26 -7.46 1.69
N ARG A 94 -4.96 -8.64 2.27
CA ARG A 94 -5.84 -9.31 3.24
C ARG A 94 -6.02 -8.48 4.50
N GLU A 95 -4.93 -8.00 5.10
CA GLU A 95 -4.95 -7.17 6.31
C GLU A 95 -5.74 -5.88 6.09
N LEU A 96 -5.54 -5.21 4.94
CA LEU A 96 -6.29 -4.01 4.57
C LEU A 96 -7.79 -4.27 4.41
N LYS A 97 -8.18 -5.45 3.92
CA LYS A 97 -9.60 -5.86 3.87
C LYS A 97 -10.18 -6.08 5.27
N LEU A 98 -9.39 -6.63 6.20
CA LEU A 98 -9.81 -6.83 7.59
C LEU A 98 -9.95 -5.50 8.34
N HIS A 99 -8.97 -4.59 8.23
CA HIS A 99 -9.03 -3.27 8.85
C HIS A 99 -10.23 -2.42 8.38
N ARG A 100 -10.70 -2.59 7.13
CA ARG A 100 -11.92 -1.93 6.66
C ARG A 100 -13.20 -2.44 7.31
N LYS A 101 -13.21 -3.72 7.70
CA LYS A 101 -14.39 -4.34 8.32
C LYS A 101 -14.46 -4.03 9.82
N PHE A 102 -13.32 -3.89 10.47
CA PHE A 102 -13.23 -3.70 11.93
C PHE A 102 -12.48 -2.39 12.23
N VAL A 103 -13.22 -1.28 12.28
CA VAL A 103 -12.70 0.03 12.68
C VAL A 103 -13.07 0.26 14.14
N HIS A 104 -12.07 0.46 14.99
CA HIS A 104 -12.24 0.76 16.41
C HIS A 104 -11.17 1.75 16.87
N GLU A 105 -11.51 2.60 17.84
CA GLU A 105 -10.59 3.57 18.48
C GLU A 105 -9.37 2.93 19.18
N ASN A 106 -9.33 1.61 19.35
CA ASN A 106 -8.22 0.93 20.03
C ASN A 106 -7.35 0.13 19.04
N ILE A 107 -7.63 0.24 17.75
CA ILE A 107 -6.94 -0.47 16.67
C ILE A 107 -6.21 0.57 15.82
N LEU A 108 -4.94 0.30 15.49
CA LEU A 108 -4.17 1.14 14.58
C LEU A 108 -4.91 1.31 13.25
N GLN A 109 -5.19 2.55 12.88
CA GLN A 109 -5.99 2.82 11.70
C GLN A 109 -5.09 2.98 10.48
N PHE A 110 -5.36 2.16 9.47
CA PHE A 110 -4.73 2.28 8.17
C PHE A 110 -5.26 3.48 7.39
N HIS A 111 -4.36 4.36 6.95
CA HIS A 111 -4.71 5.62 6.28
C HIS A 111 -4.36 5.65 4.80
N GLY A 112 -3.41 4.84 4.37
CA GLY A 112 -3.01 4.76 2.97
C GLY A 112 -1.64 4.12 2.80
N ILE A 113 -1.11 4.22 1.59
CA ILE A 113 0.22 3.72 1.27
C ILE A 113 1.06 4.80 0.61
N THR A 114 2.37 4.66 0.76
CA THR A 114 3.38 5.40 0.02
C THR A 114 4.41 4.41 -0.53
N MET A 115 5.21 4.87 -1.48
CA MET A 115 6.27 4.06 -2.09
C MET A 115 7.51 4.92 -2.23
N ILE A 116 8.66 4.32 -1.93
CA ILE A 116 9.97 4.89 -2.19
C ILE A 116 10.72 4.01 -3.21
N GLU A 117 11.38 4.66 -4.16
CA GLU A 117 12.29 4.00 -5.10
C GLU A 117 13.72 4.40 -4.74
N THR A 118 14.45 3.50 -4.09
CA THR A 118 15.87 3.67 -3.74
C THR A 118 16.73 2.83 -4.69
N GLY A 119 17.18 3.45 -5.78
CA GLY A 119 18.00 2.77 -6.79
C GLY A 119 17.22 1.68 -7.54
N MET A 120 17.63 0.41 -7.38
CA MET A 120 16.94 -0.74 -8.01
C MET A 120 15.83 -1.33 -7.13
N ILE A 121 15.79 -0.98 -5.83
CA ILE A 121 14.84 -1.53 -4.87
C ILE A 121 13.63 -0.60 -4.78
N LYS A 122 12.44 -1.20 -4.79
CA LYS A 122 11.17 -0.49 -4.59
C LYS A 122 10.56 -1.00 -3.30
N GLU A 123 10.30 -0.10 -2.38
CA GLU A 123 9.79 -0.42 -1.06
C GLU A 123 8.46 0.33 -0.87
N PHE A 124 7.42 -0.42 -0.50
CA PHE A 124 6.14 0.17 -0.15
C PHE A 124 6.08 0.36 1.36
N HIS A 125 5.42 1.43 1.79
CA HIS A 125 5.12 1.65 3.20
C HIS A 125 3.62 1.81 3.39
N ALA A 126 3.06 1.10 4.37
CA ALA A 126 1.73 1.33 4.88
C ALA A 126 1.77 2.49 5.88
N ALA A 127 0.97 3.52 5.66
CA ALA A 127 0.79 4.65 6.56
C ALA A 127 -0.31 4.31 7.58
N LEU A 128 0.09 4.16 8.83
CA LEU A 128 -0.75 3.87 9.99
C LEU A 128 -0.76 5.10 10.90
N CYS A 129 -1.90 5.46 11.45
CA CYS A 129 -2.00 6.46 12.51
C CYS A 129 -2.45 5.76 13.79
N SER A 130 -1.86 6.12 14.92
CA SER A 130 -2.42 5.72 16.20
C SER A 130 -3.75 6.43 16.40
N ALA A 131 -4.76 5.71 16.86
CA ALA A 131 -5.93 6.36 17.42
C ALA A 131 -5.47 7.22 18.60
N SER A 132 -5.82 8.50 18.57
CA SER A 132 -5.48 9.48 19.60
C SER A 132 -6.00 9.01 20.96
N TYR A 133 -5.12 9.01 21.96
CA TYR A 133 -5.49 9.23 23.36
C TYR A 133 -4.95 10.59 23.79
#